data_AF-A0AAW2JRL0-F1
#
_entry.id   AF-A0AAW2JRL0-F1
#
_cell.length_a   1.000
_cell.length_b   1.000
_cell.length_c   1.000
_cell.angle_alpha   90.00
_cell.angle_beta   90.00
_cell.angle_gamma   90.00
#
_symmetry.space_group_name_H-M   'P 1'
#
loop_
_entity.id
_entity.type
_entity.pdbx_description
1 polymer ?
#
loop_
_entity_poly.entity_id
_entity_poly.type
_entity_poly.pdbx_seq_one_letter_code
_entity_poly.pdbx_strand_id
1 'polypeptide(L)'
;MEKSVKSGAAAAVNMRIPFELWCNECGRQTYKGDRVWGLKEKAGKDSCFGVEIYRFQFQCPSCRAHFFIKSDPGRYDYILESGATLVPRNF
;
A
#
# COMPACT_ATOMS: atom_id res chain seq x y z
N MET A 1 18.77 6.91 -12.47
CA MET A 1 18.20 5.68 -13.09
C MET A 1 16.87 5.35 -12.43
N GLU A 2 15.78 5.92 -12.92
CA GLU A 2 14.42 5.52 -12.53
C GLU A 2 14.04 4.31 -13.39
N LYS A 3 14.06 3.11 -12.81
CA LYS A 3 13.65 1.91 -13.54
C LYS A 3 12.13 1.97 -13.75
N SER A 4 11.72 2.17 -15.01
CA SER A 4 10.35 2.10 -15.48
C SER A 4 9.71 0.76 -15.08
N VAL A 5 8.81 0.80 -14.10
CA VAL A 5 7.99 -0.36 -13.71
C VAL A 5 6.94 -0.53 -14.80
N LYS A 6 7.08 -1.58 -15.60
CA LYS A 6 6.09 -1.99 -16.61
C LYS A 6 4.78 -2.31 -15.89
N SER A 7 3.73 -1.56 -16.20
CA SER A 7 2.37 -1.72 -15.69
C SER A 7 1.80 -3.08 -16.09
N GLY A 8 2.00 -4.09 -15.24
CA GLY A 8 1.23 -5.34 -15.30
C GLY A 8 -0.22 -5.07 -14.95
N ALA A 9 -1.15 -5.79 -15.58
CA ALA A 9 -2.60 -5.58 -15.42
C ALA A 9 -3.01 -5.44 -13.94
N ALA A 10 -3.60 -4.29 -13.60
CA ALA A 10 -4.09 -3.99 -12.27
C ALA A 10 -5.39 -4.76 -12.00
N ALA A 11 -5.45 -5.53 -10.91
CA ALA A 11 -6.63 -6.28 -10.50
C ALA A 11 -7.34 -5.59 -9.34
N ALA A 12 -8.67 -5.47 -9.39
CA ALA A 12 -9.44 -4.94 -8.27
C ALA A 12 -9.40 -5.90 -7.08
N VAL A 13 -9.13 -5.36 -5.89
CA VAL A 13 -9.03 -6.13 -4.65
C VAL A 13 -9.79 -5.42 -3.53
N ASN A 14 -10.39 -6.21 -2.66
CA ASN A 14 -10.97 -5.74 -1.41
C ASN A 14 -10.13 -6.28 -0.24
N MET A 15 -9.55 -5.39 0.56
CA MET A 15 -8.61 -5.75 1.62
C MET A 15 -8.88 -4.94 2.90
N ARG A 16 -8.53 -5.50 4.06
CA ARG A 16 -8.47 -4.75 5.33
C ARG A 16 -7.09 -4.13 5.49
N ILE A 17 -7.03 -2.86 5.86
CA ILE A 17 -5.76 -2.15 6.07
C ILE A 17 -5.01 -2.74 7.29
N PRO A 18 -3.71 -3.09 7.16
CA PRO A 18 -2.96 -3.73 8.23
C PRO A 18 -2.41 -2.77 9.32
N PHE A 19 -2.36 -1.46 9.05
CA PHE A 19 -1.77 -0.45 9.95
C PHE A 19 -2.59 0.85 9.97
N GLU A 20 -2.41 1.68 11.00
CA GLU A 20 -3.04 2.99 11.06
C GLU A 20 -2.24 4.02 10.25
N LEU A 21 -2.94 4.82 9.45
CA LEU A 21 -2.32 5.79 8.54
C LEU A 21 -3.10 7.11 8.52
N TRP A 22 -2.38 8.22 8.31
CA TRP A 22 -2.94 9.54 8.03
C TRP A 22 -2.75 9.87 6.57
N CYS A 23 -3.83 10.28 5.90
CA CYS A 23 -3.74 10.80 4.54
C CYS A 23 -3.00 12.14 4.56
N ASN A 24 -1.96 12.28 3.73
CA ASN A 24 -1.16 13.50 3.68
C ASN A 24 -1.93 14.71 3.12
N GLU A 25 -2.97 14.46 2.31
CA GLU A 25 -3.74 15.52 1.64
C GLU A 25 -4.88 16.10 2.51
N CYS A 26 -5.60 15.25 3.25
CA CYS A 26 -6.77 15.69 4.02
C CYS A 26 -6.64 15.50 5.53
N GLY A 27 -5.56 14.86 6.00
CA GLY A 27 -5.39 14.55 7.41
C GLY A 27 -6.45 13.58 7.95
N ARG A 28 -7.18 12.84 7.10
CA ARG A 28 -8.07 11.78 7.59
C ARG A 28 -7.25 10.58 8.03
N GLN A 29 -7.50 10.11 9.25
CA GLN A 29 -6.99 8.83 9.74
C GLN A 29 -7.80 7.66 9.18
N THR A 30 -7.11 6.64 8.70
CA THR A 30 -7.65 5.32 8.38
C THR A 30 -7.12 4.34 9.42
N TYR A 31 -8.03 3.58 10.02
CA TYR A 31 -7.72 2.70 11.14
C TYR A 31 -7.31 1.32 10.65
N LYS A 32 -6.57 0.61 11.50
CA LYS A 32 -6.25 -0.79 11.26
C LYS A 32 -7.55 -1.60 11.23
N GLY A 33 -7.73 -2.39 10.18
CA GLY A 33 -8.91 -3.22 9.97
C GLY A 33 -9.96 -2.61 9.03
N ASP A 34 -9.81 -1.34 8.66
CA ASP A 34 -10.74 -0.68 7.73
C ASP A 34 -10.76 -1.39 6.38
N ARG A 35 -11.97 -1.64 5.88
CA ARG A 35 -12.21 -2.34 4.61
C ARG A 35 -12.14 -1.33 3.46
N VAL A 36 -11.13 -1.48 2.61
CA VAL A 36 -10.91 -0.61 1.45
C VAL A 36 -10.92 -1.42 0.16
N TRP A 37 -11.41 -0.79 -0.90
CA TRP A 37 -11.25 -1.27 -2.26
C TRP A 37 -10.02 -0.62 -2.87
N GLY A 38 -9.25 -1.39 -3.62
CA GLY A 38 -8.03 -0.91 -4.26
C GLY A 38 -7.67 -1.72 -5.49
N LEU A 39 -6.55 -1.36 -6.08
CA LEU A 39 -5.96 -2.03 -7.22
C LEU A 39 -4.68 -2.73 -6.79
N LYS A 40 -4.52 -3.98 -7.20
CA LYS A 40 -3.33 -4.79 -6.99
C LYS A 40 -2.54 -4.84 -8.28
N GLU A 41 -1.28 -4.42 -8.22
CA GLU A 41 -0.34 -4.40 -9.32
C GLU A 41 0.89 -5.25 -8.98
N LYS A 42 1.49 -5.87 -9.99
CA LYS A 42 2.73 -6.63 -9.83
C LYS A 42 3.93 -5.68 -9.92
N ALA A 43 4.62 -5.45 -8.81
CA ALA A 43 5.76 -4.53 -8.75
C ALA A 43 7.08 -5.21 -9.14
N GLY A 44 7.18 -6.53 -8.95
CA GLY A 44 8.36 -7.30 -9.32
C GLY A 44 8.45 -8.63 -8.59
N LYS A 45 9.68 -9.15 -8.49
CA LYS A 45 10.00 -10.36 -7.74
C LYS A 45 11.13 -10.05 -6.77
N ASP A 46 10.97 -10.50 -5.53
CA ASP A 46 12.02 -10.40 -4.52
C ASP A 46 13.20 -11.29 -4.92
N SER A 47 14.41 -10.75 -4.83
CA SER A 47 15.62 -11.47 -5.22
C SER A 47 16.13 -12.42 -4.13
N CYS A 48 15.75 -12.19 -2.87
CA CYS A 48 16.22 -12.96 -1.73
C CYS A 48 15.34 -14.19 -1.48
N PHE A 49 14.02 -14.02 -1.54
CA PHE A 49 13.06 -15.09 -1.25
C PHE A 49 12.39 -15.68 -2.50
N GLY A 50 12.60 -15.07 -3.68
CA GLY A 50 11.95 -15.50 -4.92
C GLY A 50 10.43 -15.34 -4.90
N VAL A 51 9.88 -14.58 -3.95
CA VAL A 51 8.44 -14.31 -3.80
C VAL A 51 8.05 -13.10 -4.66
N GLU A 52 6.84 -13.10 -5.20
CA GLU A 52 6.33 -11.97 -5.97
C GLU A 52 5.97 -10.80 -5.07
N ILE A 53 6.42 -9.60 -5.46
CA ILE A 53 6.11 -8.38 -4.72
C ILE A 53 4.93 -7.68 -5.40
N TYR A 54 3.91 -7.38 -4.61
CA TYR A 54 2.72 -6.68 -5.04
C TYR A 54 2.69 -5.27 -4.49
N ARG A 55 2.28 -4.34 -5.34
CA ARG A 55 1.93 -2.96 -4.99
C ARG A 55 0.42 -2.84 -4.99
N PHE A 56 -0.12 -2.19 -3.99
CA PHE A 56 -1.54 -1.93 -3.85
C PHE A 56 -1.77 -0.44 -3.85
N GLN A 57 -2.66 0.01 -4.74
CA GLN A 57 -3.12 1.38 -4.82
C GLN A 57 -4.49 1.47 -4.17
N PHE A 58 -4.61 2.33 -3.17
CA PHE A 58 -5.86 2.61 -2.49
C PHE A 58 -6.21 4.09 -2.62
N GLN A 59 -7.49 4.39 -2.40
CA GLN A 59 -8.02 5.74 -2.46
C GLN A 59 -8.54 6.16 -1.08
N CYS A 60 -8.19 7.37 -0.66
CA CYS A 60 -8.74 7.96 0.55
C CYS A 60 -10.26 8.17 0.38
N PRO A 61 -11.11 7.72 1.32
CA PRO A 61 -12.56 7.88 1.22
C PRO A 61 -13.03 9.33 1.28
N SER A 62 -12.24 10.25 1.82
CA SER A 62 -12.59 11.69 1.88
C SER A 62 -12.12 12.47 0.66
N CYS A 63 -10.81 12.57 0.45
CA CYS A 63 -10.24 13.44 -0.59
C CYS A 63 -9.94 12.72 -1.91
N ARG A 64 -10.18 11.41 -1.98
CA ARG A 64 -9.89 10.60 -3.16
C ARG A 64 -8.40 10.58 -3.58
N ALA A 65 -7.51 11.07 -2.73
CA ALA A 65 -6.07 10.96 -2.93
C ALA A 65 -5.63 9.49 -2.93
N HIS A 66 -4.65 9.16 -3.77
CA HIS A 66 -4.11 7.82 -3.85
C HIS A 66 -2.97 7.62 -2.86
N PHE A 67 -2.93 6.46 -2.23
CA PHE A 67 -1.80 6.01 -1.45
C PHE A 67 -1.42 4.59 -1.86
N PHE A 68 -0.13 4.28 -1.72
CA PHE A 68 0.45 3.06 -2.23
C PHE A 68 1.11 2.28 -1.11
N ILE A 69 0.76 1.01 -1.00
CA ILE A 69 1.43 0.07 -0.08
C ILE A 69 2.05 -1.06 -0.88
N LYS A 70 3.14 -1.63 -0.37
CA LYS A 70 3.87 -2.70 -1.02
C LYS A 70 4.08 -3.85 -0.04
N SER A 71 3.98 -5.08 -0.52
CA SER A 71 4.29 -6.26 0.29
C SER A 71 5.80 -6.40 0.49
N ASP A 72 6.27 -6.60 1.71
CA ASP A 72 7.66 -6.89 2.06
C ASP A 72 7.78 -8.34 2.58
N PRO A 73 8.33 -9.27 1.79
CA PRO A 73 8.50 -10.66 2.21
C PRO A 73 9.55 -10.83 3.32
N GLY A 74 10.49 -9.90 3.48
CA GLY A 74 11.52 -10.01 4.51
C GLY A 74 10.98 -9.73 5.92
N ARG A 75 9.95 -8.88 6.03
CA ARG A 75 9.32 -8.52 7.31
C ARG A 75 7.98 -9.22 7.55
N TYR A 76 7.49 -9.99 6.57
CA TYR A 76 6.13 -10.55 6.56
C TYR A 76 5.04 -9.48 6.75
N ASP A 77 5.32 -8.26 6.31
CA ASP A 77 4.50 -7.08 6.56
C ASP A 77 4.32 -6.25 5.27
N TYR A 78 3.56 -5.16 5.38
CA TYR A 78 3.39 -4.19 4.31
C TYR A 78 4.13 -2.90 4.63
N ILE A 79 4.74 -2.30 3.62
CA ILE A 79 5.41 -1.00 3.70
C ILE A 79 4.60 0.05 2.95
N LEU A 80 4.52 1.25 3.51
CA LEU A 80 3.91 2.40 2.88
C LEU A 80 4.92 3.06 1.94
N GLU A 81 4.60 3.16 0.64
CA GLU A 81 5.48 3.81 -0.34
C GLU A 81 5.20 5.31 -0.46
N SER A 82 3.92 5.72 -0.53
CA SER A 82 3.54 7.13 -0.70
C SER A 82 2.07 7.40 -0.41
N GLY A 83 1.72 8.69 -0.25
CA GLY A 83 0.33 9.20 -0.15
C GLY A 83 -0.28 9.21 1.26
N ALA A 84 0.42 8.64 2.24
CA ALA A 84 0.03 8.68 3.64
C ALA A 84 1.26 8.67 4.55
N THR A 85 1.03 8.87 5.84
CA THR A 85 2.02 8.73 6.91
C THR A 85 1.54 7.69 7.91
N LEU A 86 2.41 6.77 8.32
CA LEU A 86 2.08 5.76 9.34
C LEU A 86 1.98 6.42 10.71
N VAL A 87 0.98 6.03 11.50
CA VAL A 87 0.90 6.43 12.91
C VAL A 87 1.89 5.59 13.71
N PRO A 88 2.82 6.20 14.47
CA PRO A 88 3.62 5.45 15.42
C PRO A 88 2.68 4.83 16.45
N ARG A 89 2.76 3.51 16.65
CA ARG A 89 2.08 2.91 17.78
C ARG A 89 2.79 3.40 19.03
N ASN A 90 2.18 4.34 19.76
CA ASN A 90 2.62 4.64 21.11
C ASN A 90 2.47 3.36 21.92
N PHE A 91 3.59 2.85 22.41
CA PHE A 91 3.67 1.71 23.32
C PHE A 91 3.31 2.15 24.74
#